data_AF-K9KEY3-F1
#
_entry.id   AF-K9KEY3-F1
#
_cell.length_a   1.000
_cell.length_b   1.000
_cell.length_c   1.000
_cell.angle_alpha   90.00
_cell.angle_beta   90.00
_cell.angle_gamma   90.00
#
_symmetry.space_group_name_H-M   'P 1'
#
loop_
_entity.id
_entity.type
_entity.pdbx_description
1 polymer ?
#
loop_
_entity_poly.entity_id
_entity_poly.type
_entity_poly.pdbx_seq_one_letter_code
_entity_poly.pdbx_strand_id
1 'polypeptide(L)'
;SKVDQIQEIVTGNPTVIKMVVSFNRGARGQNALRQILAPVVKEIMDDKSLNIKTDPVDIYKSWVNQMESQTGEASKLPYDVTPEQALAHEEVKTRLDNSIRNMRTVTDKFLAAIISSVDKIPYGMRFIAKVLKDSLHEKFPDAGEDELLKIIGNLLYYRYMNPAIVAPDAFDIIDLSAGGQLTTDQRRNLGSIAKMLQHAASNKMFLGDNAHLSIINEYLSQSYQKFRRFFQTACDVPELQDKFNVDEYSDLVTLTKPVIYISIGEIINTHTLLLDHQDAIAPEHNDPIHELLDDLGEVPTIESLIGESSGNLNDPNKEALAKTEVSLTLTNKFDVPGDENAEMDARTILLNTKRLIVDVIRFQPGETLTEILETPATSEQEAEHQRAMQRRAIRDAKTPDKMKKSKFVKEDNNLTLQEKKEKIQSGLKKLTELGTVDPKNRYQELINDIAR
;
A
#
# COMPACT_ATOMS: atom_id res chain seq x y z
N SER A 1 -17.00 2.60 12.10
CA SER A 1 -16.71 1.40 12.91
C SER A 1 -15.96 1.84 14.16
N LYS A 2 -16.52 1.64 15.36
CA LYS A 2 -15.80 1.90 16.62
C LYS A 2 -15.10 0.59 16.99
N VAL A 3 -13.76 0.59 17.00
CA VAL A 3 -12.97 -0.55 17.51
C VAL A 3 -13.00 -0.45 19.03
N ASP A 4 -13.79 -1.25 19.73
CA ASP A 4 -13.95 -1.13 21.19
C ASP A 4 -12.87 -1.92 21.94
N GLN A 5 -12.41 -3.02 21.34
CA GLN A 5 -11.27 -3.80 21.81
C GLN A 5 -10.25 -4.04 20.69
N ILE A 6 -8.97 -4.02 21.03
CA ILE A 6 -7.85 -4.22 20.09
C ILE A 6 -8.01 -5.52 19.27
N GLN A 7 -8.54 -6.57 19.91
CA GLN A 7 -8.72 -7.88 19.30
C GLN A 7 -9.73 -7.88 18.14
N GLU A 8 -10.63 -6.90 18.04
CA GLU A 8 -11.62 -6.79 16.95
C GLU A 8 -10.98 -6.58 15.58
N ILE A 9 -9.76 -6.04 15.53
CA ILE A 9 -9.02 -5.90 14.25
C ILE A 9 -8.62 -7.28 13.72
N VAL A 10 -8.35 -8.23 14.62
CA VAL A 10 -7.98 -9.60 14.29
C VAL A 10 -9.21 -10.45 14.02
N THR A 11 -10.20 -10.42 14.91
CA THR A 11 -11.37 -11.30 14.85
C THR A 11 -12.47 -10.78 13.91
N GLY A 12 -12.51 -9.47 13.69
CA GLY A 12 -13.52 -8.81 12.88
C GLY A 12 -13.16 -8.70 11.40
N ASN A 13 -14.01 -7.93 10.72
CA ASN A 13 -13.90 -7.63 9.30
C ASN A 13 -13.64 -6.13 9.06
N PRO A 14 -12.50 -5.58 9.50
CA PRO A 14 -12.19 -4.16 9.37
C PRO A 14 -12.14 -3.72 7.90
N THR A 15 -13.09 -2.87 7.49
CA THR A 15 -13.28 -2.44 6.09
C THR A 15 -12.03 -1.82 5.48
N VAL A 16 -11.40 -0.85 6.18
CA VAL A 16 -10.20 -0.16 5.71
C VAL A 16 -9.03 -1.14 5.54
N ILE A 17 -8.83 -2.03 6.50
CA ILE A 17 -7.77 -3.05 6.43
C ILE A 17 -7.98 -3.99 5.25
N LYS A 18 -9.21 -4.46 5.01
CA LYS A 18 -9.53 -5.28 3.84
C LYS A 18 -9.27 -4.53 2.54
N MET A 19 -9.68 -3.27 2.47
CA MET A 19 -9.47 -2.41 1.29
C MET A 19 -7.98 -2.23 1.00
N VAL A 20 -7.17 -1.92 2.02
CA VAL A 20 -5.71 -1.77 1.90
C VAL A 20 -5.05 -3.06 1.43
N VAL A 21 -5.43 -4.20 2.01
CA VAL A 21 -4.89 -5.51 1.60
C VAL A 21 -5.29 -5.83 0.16
N SER A 22 -6.54 -5.56 -0.24
CA SER A 22 -7.01 -5.76 -1.61
C SER A 22 -6.27 -4.86 -2.60
N PHE A 23 -6.10 -3.58 -2.28
CA PHE A 23 -5.35 -2.62 -3.10
C PHE A 23 -3.89 -3.06 -3.30
N ASN A 24 -3.24 -3.52 -2.22
CA ASN A 24 -1.86 -4.02 -2.29
C ASN A 24 -1.76 -5.44 -2.86
N ARG A 25 -2.86 -6.10 -3.23
CA ARG A 25 -2.84 -7.35 -4.01
C ARG A 25 -3.01 -7.12 -5.51
N GLY A 26 -3.29 -5.90 -5.94
CA GLY A 26 -3.23 -5.52 -7.35
C GLY A 26 -1.79 -5.56 -7.90
N ALA A 27 -1.64 -5.21 -9.19
CA ALA A 27 -0.39 -5.38 -9.96
C ALA A 27 0.91 -4.93 -9.25
N ARG A 28 0.87 -3.82 -8.49
CA ARG A 28 2.06 -3.30 -7.78
C ARG A 28 2.48 -4.15 -6.58
N GLY A 29 1.54 -4.57 -5.73
CA GLY A 29 1.90 -5.32 -4.52
C GLY A 29 1.96 -6.83 -4.73
N GLN A 30 1.31 -7.34 -5.78
CA GLN A 30 1.52 -8.72 -6.25
C GLN A 30 2.98 -8.99 -6.64
N ASN A 31 3.62 -8.04 -7.34
CA ASN A 31 5.05 -8.13 -7.68
C ASN A 31 5.93 -8.17 -6.42
N ALA A 32 5.59 -7.40 -5.38
CA ALA A 32 6.33 -7.43 -4.11
C ALA A 32 6.23 -8.79 -3.42
N LEU A 33 5.03 -9.37 -3.30
CA LEU A 33 4.85 -10.70 -2.69
C LEU A 33 5.61 -11.78 -3.46
N ARG A 34 5.57 -11.73 -4.80
CA ARG A 34 6.33 -12.65 -5.65
C ARG A 34 7.85 -12.56 -5.39
N GLN A 35 8.40 -11.35 -5.28
CA GLN A 35 9.83 -11.16 -4.98
C GLN A 35 10.27 -11.63 -3.58
N ILE A 36 9.33 -11.76 -2.65
CA ILE A 36 9.58 -12.23 -1.28
C ILE A 36 9.44 -13.75 -1.21
N LEU A 37 8.33 -14.29 -1.73
CA LEU A 37 7.89 -15.65 -1.48
C LEU A 37 8.22 -16.64 -2.59
N ALA A 38 8.33 -16.19 -3.85
CA ALA A 38 8.51 -17.12 -4.98
C ALA A 38 9.74 -18.04 -4.84
N PRO A 39 10.93 -17.59 -4.39
CA PRO A 39 12.09 -18.47 -4.25
C PRO A 39 11.84 -19.63 -3.28
N VAL A 40 11.30 -19.32 -2.10
CA VAL A 40 11.05 -20.32 -1.05
C VAL A 40 9.85 -21.22 -1.38
N VAL A 41 8.84 -20.69 -2.07
CA VAL A 41 7.70 -21.51 -2.54
C VAL A 41 8.16 -22.49 -3.62
N LYS A 42 8.99 -22.05 -4.59
CA LYS A 42 9.51 -22.93 -5.64
C LYS A 42 10.33 -24.09 -5.08
N GLU A 43 11.14 -23.84 -4.05
CA GLU A 43 11.88 -24.91 -3.38
C GLU A 43 10.97 -26.01 -2.82
N ILE A 44 9.82 -25.65 -2.25
CA ILE A 44 8.82 -26.62 -1.76
C ILE A 44 8.13 -27.36 -2.90
N MET A 45 7.94 -26.70 -4.04
CA MET A 45 7.33 -27.34 -5.21
C MET A 45 8.26 -28.36 -5.88
N ASP A 46 9.56 -28.06 -5.90
CA ASP A 46 10.57 -28.85 -6.57
C ASP A 46 11.00 -30.07 -5.72
N ASP A 47 10.94 -29.97 -4.39
CA ASP A 47 11.26 -31.07 -3.48
C ASP A 47 10.11 -32.10 -3.37
N LYS A 48 10.16 -33.10 -4.26
CA LYS A 48 9.22 -34.24 -4.26
C LYS A 48 9.38 -35.19 -3.07
N SER A 49 10.50 -35.10 -2.34
CA SER A 49 10.80 -35.96 -1.19
C SER A 49 10.47 -35.31 0.14
N LEU A 50 10.00 -34.06 0.13
CA LEU A 50 9.71 -33.30 1.34
C LEU A 50 8.61 -33.96 2.16
N ASN A 51 8.99 -34.45 3.34
CA ASN A 51 8.05 -34.93 4.36
C ASN A 51 8.11 -34.03 5.59
N ILE A 52 7.00 -33.31 5.80
CA ILE A 52 6.76 -32.44 6.96
C ILE A 52 5.41 -32.74 7.62
N LYS A 53 4.91 -33.96 7.50
CA LYS A 53 3.68 -34.39 8.19
C LYS A 53 3.94 -34.39 9.71
N THR A 54 3.07 -33.73 10.47
CA THR A 54 3.19 -33.61 11.93
C THR A 54 2.06 -34.30 12.70
N ASP A 55 1.12 -34.93 11.99
CA ASP A 55 0.06 -35.75 12.59
C ASP A 55 0.56 -37.20 12.79
N PRO A 56 0.64 -37.70 14.03
CA PRO A 56 1.10 -39.07 14.31
C PRO A 56 0.26 -40.15 13.63
N VAL A 57 -1.05 -39.94 13.50
CA VAL A 57 -1.97 -40.91 12.88
C VAL A 57 -1.71 -41.00 11.38
N ASP A 58 -1.50 -39.86 10.71
CA ASP A 58 -1.14 -39.84 9.29
C ASP A 58 0.23 -40.50 9.02
N ILE A 59 1.19 -40.28 9.91
CA ILE A 59 2.52 -40.91 9.83
C ILE A 59 2.39 -42.43 10.00
N TYR A 60 1.61 -42.88 10.97
CA TYR A 60 1.32 -44.29 11.21
C TYR A 60 0.65 -44.94 10.00
N LYS A 61 -0.43 -44.34 9.47
CA LYS A 61 -1.13 -44.83 8.27
C LYS A 61 -0.19 -44.91 7.07
N SER A 62 0.66 -43.88 6.87
CA SER A 62 1.66 -43.88 5.81
C SER A 62 2.70 -45.00 5.98
N TRP A 63 3.12 -45.29 7.22
CA TRP A 63 4.05 -46.37 7.53
C TRP A 63 3.44 -47.75 7.30
N VAL A 64 2.21 -47.99 7.77
CA VAL A 64 1.49 -49.26 7.55
C VAL A 64 1.32 -49.52 6.06
N ASN A 65 0.80 -48.56 5.30
CA ASN A 65 0.61 -48.69 3.86
C ASN A 65 1.94 -48.96 3.12
N GLN A 66 3.03 -48.34 3.56
CA GLN A 66 4.35 -48.59 3.00
C GLN A 66 4.84 -50.01 3.27
N MET A 67 4.63 -50.53 4.48
CA MET A 67 4.99 -51.91 4.82
C MET A 67 4.20 -52.91 3.98
N GLU A 68 2.87 -52.74 3.88
CA GLU A 68 2.00 -53.63 3.09
C GLU A 68 2.36 -53.62 1.61
N SER A 69 2.69 -52.45 1.06
CA SER A 69 3.14 -52.36 -0.33
C SER A 69 4.50 -53.02 -0.56
N GLN A 70 5.37 -53.10 0.45
CA GLN A 70 6.68 -53.72 0.36
C GLN A 70 6.62 -55.23 0.56
N THR A 71 5.78 -55.70 1.49
CA THR A 71 5.61 -57.14 1.79
C THR A 71 4.64 -57.80 0.83
N GLY A 72 3.71 -57.05 0.23
CA GLY A 72 2.60 -57.59 -0.57
C GLY A 72 1.50 -58.24 0.27
N GLU A 73 1.59 -58.16 1.60
CA GLU A 73 0.66 -58.77 2.55
C GLU A 73 0.04 -57.71 3.46
N ALA A 74 -1.23 -57.91 3.83
CA ALA A 74 -1.91 -57.03 4.77
C ALA A 74 -1.24 -57.06 6.15
N SER A 75 -1.07 -55.89 6.76
CA SER A 75 -0.46 -55.74 8.06
C SER A 75 -1.37 -56.32 9.16
N LYS A 76 -0.76 -56.84 10.23
CA LYS A 76 -1.48 -57.25 11.44
C LYS A 76 -1.82 -56.06 12.36
N LEU A 77 -1.39 -54.86 11.98
CA LEU A 77 -1.61 -53.63 12.74
C LEU A 77 -3.00 -53.05 12.42
N PRO A 78 -3.69 -52.45 13.41
CA PRO A 78 -5.00 -51.83 13.20
C PRO A 78 -4.90 -50.59 12.30
N TYR A 79 -5.81 -50.41 11.35
CA TYR A 79 -5.79 -49.24 10.46
C TYR A 79 -6.20 -47.93 11.13
N ASP A 80 -7.08 -48.00 12.14
CA ASP A 80 -7.52 -46.84 12.90
C ASP A 80 -6.93 -46.89 14.31
N VAL A 81 -6.18 -45.85 14.65
CA VAL A 81 -5.44 -45.69 15.90
C VAL A 81 -5.61 -44.28 16.43
N THR A 82 -5.54 -44.12 17.75
CA THR A 82 -5.45 -42.79 18.37
C THR A 82 -4.03 -42.22 18.25
N PRO A 83 -3.82 -40.90 18.41
CA PRO A 83 -2.48 -40.32 18.41
C PRO A 83 -1.53 -40.98 19.43
N GLU A 84 -2.02 -41.32 20.62
CA GLU A 84 -1.24 -41.98 21.67
C GLU A 84 -0.81 -43.40 21.27
N GLN A 85 -1.70 -44.14 20.61
CA GLN A 85 -1.42 -45.48 20.09
C GLN A 85 -0.43 -45.43 18.93
N ALA A 86 -0.59 -44.48 18.01
CA ALA A 86 0.35 -44.25 16.92
C ALA A 86 1.76 -43.93 17.47
N LEU A 87 1.83 -43.04 18.48
CA LEU A 87 3.06 -42.67 19.16
C LEU A 87 3.64 -43.77 20.05
N ALA A 88 2.96 -44.90 20.29
CA ALA A 88 3.55 -46.04 21.00
C ALA A 88 4.62 -46.76 20.15
N HIS A 89 4.60 -46.58 18.82
CA HIS A 89 5.54 -47.22 17.90
C HIS A 89 6.79 -46.35 17.68
N GLU A 90 7.98 -46.92 17.94
CA GLU A 90 9.28 -46.22 17.78
C GLU A 90 9.53 -45.72 16.35
N GLU A 91 9.08 -46.47 15.33
CA GLU A 91 9.18 -46.05 13.93
C GLU A 91 8.38 -44.76 13.65
N VAL A 92 7.18 -44.64 14.25
CA VAL A 92 6.35 -43.42 14.11
C VAL A 92 7.01 -42.24 14.81
N LYS A 93 7.53 -42.42 16.02
CA LYS A 93 8.28 -41.38 16.74
C LYS A 93 9.48 -40.90 15.92
N THR A 94 10.28 -41.82 15.39
CA THR A 94 11.46 -41.50 14.58
C THR A 94 11.09 -40.73 13.31
N ARG A 95 10.04 -41.14 12.60
CA ARG A 95 9.53 -40.43 11.43
C ARG A 95 8.97 -39.05 11.77
N LEU A 96 8.28 -38.93 12.90
CA LEU A 96 7.75 -37.66 13.40
C LEU A 96 8.89 -36.69 13.75
N ASP A 97 9.90 -37.14 14.48
CA ASP A 97 11.06 -36.31 14.84
C ASP A 97 11.79 -35.78 13.60
N ASN A 98 12.00 -36.62 12.59
CA ASN A 98 12.57 -36.22 11.31
C ASN A 98 11.68 -35.19 10.59
N SER A 99 10.36 -35.41 10.58
CA SER A 99 9.39 -34.49 9.98
C SER A 99 9.35 -33.14 10.69
N ILE A 100 9.48 -33.11 12.02
CA ILE A 100 9.57 -31.88 12.83
C ILE A 100 10.85 -31.11 12.51
N ARG A 101 11.99 -31.79 12.37
CA ARG A 101 13.27 -31.15 11.98
C ARG A 101 13.18 -30.55 10.58
N ASN A 102 12.60 -31.28 9.62
CA ASN A 102 12.36 -30.79 8.27
C ASN A 102 11.44 -29.57 8.29
N MET A 103 10.32 -29.63 9.02
CA MET A 103 9.36 -28.54 9.18
C MET A 103 10.04 -27.28 9.70
N ARG A 104 10.86 -27.39 10.76
CA ARG A 104 11.63 -26.27 11.30
C ARG A 104 12.56 -25.67 10.25
N THR A 105 13.25 -26.52 9.49
CA THR A 105 14.22 -26.08 8.48
C THR A 105 13.54 -25.31 7.35
N VAL A 106 12.44 -25.83 6.80
CA VAL A 106 11.69 -25.13 5.75
C VAL A 106 11.02 -23.86 6.26
N THR A 107 10.46 -23.89 7.47
CA THR A 107 9.85 -22.70 8.09
C THR A 107 10.87 -21.60 8.31
N ASP A 108 12.09 -21.93 8.75
CA ASP A 108 13.15 -20.93 8.97
C ASP A 108 13.62 -20.29 7.66
N LYS A 109 13.61 -21.02 6.53
CA LYS A 109 13.87 -20.45 5.19
C LYS A 109 12.82 -19.41 4.80
N PHE A 110 11.53 -19.72 4.99
CA PHE A 110 10.45 -18.76 4.76
C PHE A 110 10.57 -17.54 5.68
N LEU A 111 10.81 -17.78 6.96
CA LEU A 111 11.00 -16.72 7.95
C LEU A 111 12.16 -15.81 7.54
N ALA A 112 13.30 -16.37 7.18
CA ALA A 112 14.47 -15.63 6.72
C ALA A 112 14.17 -14.78 5.48
N ALA A 113 13.47 -15.34 4.49
CA ALA A 113 13.06 -14.62 3.29
C ALA A 113 12.14 -13.42 3.60
N ILE A 114 11.19 -13.61 4.52
CA ILE A 114 10.27 -12.55 4.95
C ILE A 114 11.03 -11.45 5.71
N ILE A 115 11.77 -11.80 6.76
CA ILE A 115 12.40 -10.79 7.65
C ILE A 115 13.50 -9.98 6.95
N SER A 116 14.16 -10.55 5.94
CA SER A 116 15.19 -9.87 5.13
C SER A 116 14.62 -9.00 4.00
N SER A 117 13.30 -9.01 3.79
CA SER A 117 12.66 -8.34 2.66
C SER A 117 11.71 -7.20 3.07
N VAL A 118 11.93 -6.58 4.23
CA VAL A 118 11.08 -5.48 4.72
C VAL A 118 10.96 -4.32 3.72
N ASP A 119 12.03 -4.02 2.98
CA ASP A 119 12.05 -2.93 1.98
C ASP A 119 11.37 -3.29 0.65
N LYS A 120 11.07 -4.57 0.43
CA LYS A 120 10.27 -5.01 -0.71
C LYS A 120 8.78 -4.82 -0.45
N ILE A 121 8.34 -4.67 0.80
CA ILE A 121 6.94 -4.41 1.12
C ILE A 121 6.58 -3.02 0.59
N PRO A 122 5.47 -2.88 -0.16
CA PRO A 122 5.07 -1.59 -0.71
C PRO A 122 4.97 -0.52 0.38
N TYR A 123 5.46 0.69 0.08
CA TYR A 123 5.43 1.80 1.03
C TYR A 123 4.02 2.05 1.59
N GLY A 124 2.98 2.00 0.76
CA GLY A 124 1.60 2.19 1.21
C GLY A 124 1.17 1.16 2.26
N MET A 125 1.57 -0.10 2.13
CA MET A 125 1.29 -1.13 3.14
C MET A 125 2.05 -0.87 4.44
N ARG A 126 3.32 -0.49 4.37
CA ARG A 126 4.14 -0.11 5.54
C ARG A 126 3.61 1.13 6.25
N PHE A 127 3.20 2.14 5.48
CA PHE A 127 2.62 3.37 6.00
C PHE A 127 1.27 3.09 6.71
N ILE A 128 0.40 2.26 6.14
CA ILE A 128 -0.82 1.85 6.84
C ILE A 128 -0.51 1.05 8.12
N ALA A 129 0.53 0.22 8.12
CA ALA A 129 0.97 -0.45 9.35
C ALA A 129 1.43 0.54 10.43
N LYS A 130 2.18 1.60 10.03
CA LYS A 130 2.55 2.72 10.90
C LYS A 130 1.32 3.43 11.47
N VAL A 131 0.43 3.91 10.61
CA VAL A 131 -0.81 4.58 11.02
C VAL A 131 -1.65 3.69 11.94
N LEU A 132 -1.78 2.41 11.61
CA LEU A 132 -2.52 1.45 12.45
C LEU A 132 -1.90 1.32 13.84
N LYS A 133 -0.57 1.23 13.94
CA LYS A 133 0.14 1.16 15.23
C LYS A 133 -0.09 2.44 16.03
N ASP A 134 0.11 3.59 15.40
CA ASP A 134 0.04 4.90 16.04
C ASP A 134 -1.39 5.20 16.53
N SER A 135 -2.41 4.97 15.70
CA SER A 135 -3.81 5.13 16.08
C SER A 135 -4.27 4.16 17.17
N LEU A 136 -3.75 2.92 17.17
CA LEU A 136 -4.06 1.97 18.25
C LEU A 136 -3.42 2.35 19.57
N HIS A 137 -2.19 2.86 19.53
CA HIS A 137 -1.52 3.34 20.74
C HIS A 137 -2.22 4.58 21.31
N GLU A 138 -2.66 5.50 20.45
CA GLU A 138 -3.43 6.67 20.86
C GLU A 138 -4.78 6.29 21.48
N LYS A 139 -5.50 5.34 20.87
CA LYS A 139 -6.80 4.89 21.37
C LYS A 139 -6.71 4.00 22.61
N PHE A 140 -5.66 3.19 22.73
CA PHE A 140 -5.45 2.26 23.83
C PHE A 140 -4.05 2.45 24.44
N PRO A 141 -3.82 3.53 25.22
CA PRO A 141 -2.50 3.84 25.78
C PRO A 141 -1.95 2.76 26.72
N ASP A 142 -2.84 2.03 27.40
CA ASP A 142 -2.49 0.94 28.31
C ASP A 142 -2.03 -0.35 27.60
N ALA A 143 -2.23 -0.42 26.28
CA ALA A 143 -1.84 -1.59 25.50
C ALA A 143 -0.31 -1.67 25.35
N GLY A 144 0.25 -2.82 25.73
CA GLY A 144 1.68 -3.04 25.62
C GLY A 144 2.16 -3.06 24.16
N GLU A 145 3.39 -2.62 23.91
CA GLU A 145 3.98 -2.61 22.57
C GLU A 145 3.94 -4.00 21.89
N ASP A 146 4.12 -5.06 22.68
CA ASP A 146 4.04 -6.44 22.19
C ASP A 146 2.65 -6.81 21.64
N GLU A 147 1.59 -6.32 22.28
CA GLU A 147 0.21 -6.54 21.83
C GLU A 147 -0.06 -5.79 20.52
N LEU A 148 0.37 -4.52 20.44
CA LEU A 148 0.24 -3.72 19.23
C LEU A 148 1.00 -4.35 18.05
N LEU A 149 2.23 -4.84 18.28
CA LEU A 149 3.03 -5.49 17.23
C LEU A 149 2.39 -6.80 16.73
N LYS A 150 1.65 -7.53 17.57
CA LYS A 150 0.86 -8.69 17.11
C LYS A 150 -0.27 -8.29 16.16
N ILE A 151 -0.89 -7.13 16.36
CA ILE A 151 -1.91 -6.60 15.44
C ILE A 151 -1.27 -6.20 14.11
N ILE A 152 -0.09 -5.58 14.15
CA ILE A 152 0.69 -5.32 12.94
C ILE A 152 1.08 -6.61 12.23
N GLY A 153 1.46 -7.64 12.98
CA GLY A 153 1.70 -8.98 12.46
C GLY A 153 0.46 -9.59 11.80
N ASN A 154 -0.74 -9.33 12.33
CA ASN A 154 -1.99 -9.74 11.69
C ASN A 154 -2.15 -9.09 10.31
N LEU A 155 -1.88 -7.79 10.18
CA LEU A 155 -1.94 -7.09 8.90
C LEU A 155 -0.88 -7.60 7.92
N LEU A 156 0.40 -7.50 8.29
CA LEU A 156 1.53 -7.71 7.38
C LEU A 156 1.78 -9.18 7.06
N TYR A 157 1.65 -10.07 8.04
CA TYR A 157 1.85 -11.49 7.81
C TYR A 157 0.53 -12.21 7.52
N TYR A 158 -0.43 -12.20 8.44
CA TYR A 158 -1.61 -13.07 8.34
C TYR A 158 -2.59 -12.65 7.23
N ARG A 159 -2.89 -11.36 7.07
CA ARG A 159 -3.82 -10.88 6.04
C ARG A 159 -3.11 -10.69 4.70
N TYR A 160 -1.88 -10.19 4.69
CA TYR A 160 -1.19 -9.87 3.43
C TYR A 160 -0.42 -11.06 2.84
N MET A 161 0.49 -11.71 3.58
CA MET A 161 1.38 -12.75 3.06
C MET A 161 0.83 -14.18 3.15
N ASN A 162 0.20 -14.56 4.25
CA ASN A 162 -0.20 -15.94 4.53
C ASN A 162 -1.09 -16.56 3.43
N PRO A 163 -2.10 -15.87 2.86
CA PRO A 163 -2.89 -16.42 1.77
C PRO A 163 -2.08 -16.70 0.50
N ALA A 164 -1.06 -15.88 0.23
CA ALA A 164 -0.13 -16.08 -0.89
C ALA A 164 0.84 -17.26 -0.69
N ILE A 165 1.08 -17.67 0.57
CA ILE A 165 1.82 -18.91 0.86
C ILE A 165 0.91 -20.13 0.68
N VAL A 166 -0.34 -20.05 1.14
CA VAL A 166 -1.31 -21.17 1.10
C VAL A 166 -1.76 -21.48 -0.32
N ALA A 167 -1.97 -20.46 -1.16
CA ALA A 167 -2.44 -20.59 -2.53
C ALA A 167 -1.56 -19.78 -3.49
N PRO A 168 -0.28 -20.14 -3.67
CA PRO A 168 0.67 -19.32 -4.42
C PRO A 168 0.30 -19.13 -5.90
N ASP A 169 -0.43 -20.07 -6.49
CA ASP A 169 -0.99 -19.99 -7.83
C ASP A 169 -2.10 -18.93 -7.94
N ALA A 170 -3.03 -18.90 -6.98
CA ALA A 170 -4.12 -17.92 -6.96
C ALA A 170 -3.65 -16.47 -6.69
N PHE A 171 -2.41 -16.30 -6.23
CA PHE A 171 -1.80 -15.01 -5.92
C PHE A 171 -0.66 -14.65 -6.90
N ASP A 172 -0.50 -15.38 -8.01
CA ASP A 172 0.58 -15.25 -9.02
C ASP A 172 2.00 -15.15 -8.42
N ILE A 173 2.24 -15.89 -7.33
CA ILE A 173 3.57 -16.04 -6.74
C ILE A 173 4.43 -16.97 -7.62
N ILE A 174 3.79 -17.90 -8.29
CA ILE A 174 4.39 -18.89 -9.18
C ILE A 174 3.59 -18.93 -10.48
N ASP A 175 4.26 -19.26 -11.58
CA ASP A 175 3.59 -19.51 -12.86
C ASP A 175 3.48 -21.03 -13.01
N LEU A 176 2.25 -21.55 -13.01
CA LEU A 176 1.98 -22.95 -13.37
C LEU A 176 1.78 -23.05 -14.89
N SER A 177 2.09 -24.22 -15.46
CA SER A 177 1.75 -24.51 -16.85
C SER A 177 0.24 -24.40 -17.08
N ALA A 178 -0.19 -24.19 -18.33
CA ALA A 178 -1.62 -24.13 -18.66
C ALA A 178 -2.35 -25.39 -18.16
N GLY A 179 -3.32 -25.21 -17.25
CA GLY A 179 -4.07 -26.31 -16.61
C GLY A 179 -3.33 -27.04 -15.47
N GLY A 180 -2.12 -26.61 -15.11
CA GLY A 180 -1.39 -27.12 -13.95
C GLY A 180 -2.04 -26.65 -12.65
N GLN A 181 -2.11 -27.54 -11.65
CA GLN A 181 -2.57 -27.22 -10.30
C GLN A 181 -1.57 -27.77 -9.29
N LEU A 182 -1.52 -27.16 -8.10
CA LEU A 182 -0.77 -27.72 -6.97
C LEU A 182 -1.26 -29.12 -6.65
N THR A 183 -0.31 -30.04 -6.44
CA THR A 183 -0.63 -31.36 -5.91
C THR A 183 -1.19 -31.25 -4.49
N THR A 184 -1.95 -32.26 -4.05
CA THR A 184 -2.46 -32.32 -2.68
C THR A 184 -1.33 -32.23 -1.65
N ASP A 185 -0.18 -32.85 -1.94
CA ASP A 185 0.98 -32.82 -1.05
C ASP A 185 1.63 -31.43 -1.00
N GLN A 186 1.81 -30.74 -2.14
CA GLN A 186 2.33 -29.38 -2.17
C GLN A 186 1.43 -28.41 -1.39
N ARG A 187 0.11 -28.49 -1.60
CA ARG A 187 -0.87 -27.67 -0.87
C ARG A 187 -0.83 -27.93 0.63
N ARG A 188 -0.74 -29.19 1.05
CA ARG A 188 -0.63 -29.58 2.47
C ARG A 188 0.68 -29.08 3.09
N ASN A 189 1.79 -29.20 2.36
CA ASN A 189 3.11 -28.75 2.82
C ASN A 189 3.12 -27.23 3.03
N LEU A 190 2.68 -26.46 2.03
CA LEU A 190 2.58 -25.00 2.13
C LEU A 190 1.60 -24.56 3.23
N GLY A 191 0.45 -25.23 3.37
CA GLY A 191 -0.50 -24.97 4.45
C GLY A 191 0.10 -25.20 5.83
N SER A 192 0.94 -26.22 5.99
CA SER A 192 1.61 -26.53 7.26
C SER A 192 2.69 -25.50 7.60
N ILE A 193 3.47 -25.05 6.61
CA ILE A 193 4.45 -23.96 6.76
C ILE A 193 3.75 -22.65 7.12
N ALA A 194 2.66 -22.32 6.42
CA ALA A 194 1.84 -21.14 6.69
C ALA A 194 1.29 -21.16 8.13
N LYS A 195 0.78 -22.31 8.59
CA LYS A 195 0.31 -22.48 9.98
C LYS A 195 1.45 -22.27 10.99
N MET A 196 2.63 -22.83 10.73
CA MET A 196 3.81 -22.65 11.58
C MET A 196 4.23 -21.18 11.70
N LEU A 197 4.32 -20.48 10.57
CA LEU A 197 4.64 -19.05 10.53
C LEU A 197 3.54 -18.19 11.19
N GLN A 198 2.26 -18.55 11.06
CA GLN A 198 1.16 -17.87 11.75
C GLN A 198 1.28 -17.99 13.28
N HIS A 199 1.60 -19.19 13.77
CA HIS A 199 1.85 -19.41 15.19
C HIS A 199 3.07 -18.59 15.66
N ALA A 200 4.14 -18.55 14.87
CA ALA A 200 5.32 -17.74 15.17
C ALA A 200 5.02 -16.24 15.19
N ALA A 201 4.27 -15.72 14.21
CA ALA A 201 3.92 -14.29 14.10
C ALA A 201 3.02 -13.78 15.25
N SER A 202 2.21 -14.67 15.83
CA SER A 202 1.28 -14.35 16.92
C SER A 202 1.77 -14.79 18.31
N ASN A 203 2.98 -15.36 18.40
CA ASN A 203 3.52 -16.00 19.61
C ASN A 203 2.57 -17.05 20.22
N LYS A 204 1.88 -17.83 19.37
CA LYS A 204 0.91 -18.84 19.80
C LYS A 204 1.56 -20.22 19.87
N MET A 205 1.61 -20.79 21.06
CA MET A 205 2.17 -22.13 21.30
C MET A 205 1.18 -23.24 20.92
N PHE A 206 1.70 -24.41 20.55
CA PHE A 206 0.93 -25.64 20.47
C PHE A 206 0.68 -26.16 21.89
N LEU A 207 -0.60 -26.38 22.23
CA LEU A 207 -1.08 -26.82 23.54
C LEU A 207 -2.16 -27.91 23.35
N GLY A 208 -2.52 -28.61 24.44
CA GLY A 208 -3.59 -29.61 24.46
C GLY A 208 -3.28 -30.83 23.59
N ASP A 209 -4.22 -31.19 22.72
CA ASP A 209 -4.17 -32.36 21.81
C ASP A 209 -2.97 -32.37 20.83
N ASN A 210 -2.17 -31.31 20.80
CA ASN A 210 -0.95 -31.19 20.01
C ASN A 210 0.33 -31.20 20.87
N ALA A 211 0.30 -31.81 22.05
CA ALA A 211 1.42 -31.82 22.99
C ALA A 211 2.72 -32.41 22.40
N HIS A 212 2.62 -33.33 21.44
CA HIS A 212 3.78 -33.87 20.70
C HIS A 212 4.54 -32.80 19.89
N LEU A 213 3.90 -31.66 19.60
CA LEU A 213 4.52 -30.51 18.94
C LEU A 213 5.14 -29.51 19.92
N SER A 214 5.14 -29.79 21.23
CA SER A 214 5.75 -28.92 22.24
C SER A 214 7.24 -28.65 21.99
N ILE A 215 7.96 -29.57 21.35
CA ILE A 215 9.37 -29.41 20.92
C ILE A 215 9.52 -28.21 19.97
N ILE A 216 8.46 -27.84 19.24
CA ILE A 216 8.45 -26.73 18.30
C ILE A 216 8.22 -25.38 19.03
N ASN A 217 7.64 -25.38 20.23
CA ASN A 217 7.28 -24.15 20.96
C ASN A 217 8.49 -23.26 21.28
N GLU A 218 9.66 -23.86 21.56
CA GLU A 218 10.89 -23.10 21.75
C GLU A 218 11.29 -22.36 20.46
N TYR A 219 11.23 -23.06 19.32
CA TYR A 219 11.49 -22.46 18.01
C TYR A 219 10.47 -21.36 17.67
N LEU A 220 9.19 -21.54 17.99
CA LEU A 220 8.15 -20.51 17.79
C LEU A 220 8.46 -19.25 18.60
N SER A 221 8.85 -19.41 19.86
CA SER A 221 9.20 -18.29 20.75
C SER A 221 10.41 -17.51 20.23
N GLN A 222 11.44 -18.21 19.75
CA GLN A 222 12.62 -17.59 19.13
C GLN A 222 12.27 -16.89 17.80
N SER A 223 11.42 -17.52 16.99
CA SER A 223 10.96 -16.98 15.71
C SER A 223 10.09 -15.74 15.90
N TYR A 224 9.27 -15.72 16.95
CA TYR A 224 8.48 -14.55 17.32
C TYR A 224 9.36 -13.33 17.60
N GLN A 225 10.51 -13.49 18.26
CA GLN A 225 11.43 -12.36 18.49
C GLN A 225 11.96 -11.77 17.18
N LYS A 226 12.19 -12.61 16.15
CA LYS A 226 12.56 -12.14 14.80
C LYS A 226 11.40 -11.38 14.16
N PHE A 227 10.19 -11.94 14.21
CA PHE A 227 8.98 -11.28 13.70
C PHE A 227 8.67 -9.94 14.38
N ARG A 228 8.81 -9.87 15.71
CA ARG A 228 8.60 -8.66 16.50
C ARG A 228 9.48 -7.51 15.99
N ARG A 229 10.77 -7.76 15.79
CA ARG A 229 11.71 -6.77 15.22
C ARG A 229 11.31 -6.39 13.80
N PHE A 230 10.96 -7.37 12.97
CA PHE A 230 10.52 -7.13 11.61
C PHE A 230 9.27 -6.24 11.53
N PHE A 231 8.25 -6.48 12.36
CA PHE A 231 7.04 -5.65 12.40
C PHE A 231 7.33 -4.23 12.86
N GLN A 232 8.25 -4.08 13.83
CA GLN A 232 8.71 -2.77 14.28
C GLN A 232 9.41 -2.01 13.14
N THR A 233 10.37 -2.63 12.45
CA THR A 233 11.07 -2.03 11.31
C THR A 233 10.11 -1.73 10.14
N ALA A 234 9.10 -2.57 9.92
CA ALA A 234 8.13 -2.34 8.85
C ALA A 234 7.32 -1.04 9.08
N CYS A 235 7.05 -0.66 10.33
CA CYS A 235 6.35 0.57 10.69
C CYS A 235 7.27 1.81 10.63
N ASP A 236 8.59 1.63 10.60
CA ASP A 236 9.54 2.74 10.49
C ASP A 236 9.62 3.19 9.02
N VAL A 237 8.78 4.16 8.64
CA VAL A 237 8.72 4.74 7.31
C VAL A 237 8.49 6.25 7.37
N PRO A 238 8.99 7.02 6.37
CA PRO A 238 8.76 8.45 6.30
C PRO A 238 7.28 8.81 6.15
N GLU A 239 6.93 10.02 6.59
CA GLU A 239 5.60 10.60 6.37
C GLU A 239 5.30 10.79 4.88
N LEU A 240 4.01 10.96 4.54
CA LEU A 240 3.57 11.09 3.14
C LEU A 240 4.23 12.28 2.45
N GLN A 241 4.32 13.42 3.12
CA GLN A 241 4.94 14.66 2.61
C GLN A 241 6.41 14.41 2.21
N ASP A 242 7.19 13.79 3.10
CA ASP A 242 8.59 13.45 2.83
C ASP A 242 8.73 12.41 1.72
N LYS A 243 7.86 11.39 1.71
CA LYS A 243 7.94 10.30 0.73
C LYS A 243 7.66 10.80 -0.68
N PHE A 244 6.61 11.59 -0.85
CA PHE A 244 6.18 12.09 -2.14
C PHE A 244 6.78 13.45 -2.50
N ASN A 245 7.51 14.09 -1.58
CA ASN A 245 8.05 15.44 -1.72
C ASN A 245 6.95 16.44 -2.09
N VAL A 246 5.83 16.30 -1.40
CA VAL A 246 4.63 17.13 -1.55
C VAL A 246 4.63 18.09 -0.37
N ASP A 247 4.65 19.38 -0.68
CA ASP A 247 4.36 20.47 0.23
C ASP A 247 2.96 21.04 -0.06
N GLU A 248 2.49 21.94 0.80
CA GLU A 248 1.15 22.56 0.72
C GLU A 248 0.90 23.29 -0.62
N TYR A 249 1.95 23.56 -1.41
CA TYR A 249 1.85 24.23 -2.71
C TYR A 249 1.94 23.30 -3.90
N SER A 250 2.17 22.01 -3.68
CA SER A 250 2.38 21.03 -4.75
C SER A 250 1.14 20.90 -5.66
N ASP A 251 -0.06 21.06 -5.10
CA ASP A 251 -1.31 21.08 -5.88
C ASP A 251 -1.47 22.39 -6.66
N LEU A 252 -1.08 23.54 -6.07
CA LEU A 252 -1.10 24.86 -6.71
C LEU A 252 -0.14 24.94 -7.92
N VAL A 253 0.96 24.19 -7.93
CA VAL A 253 1.93 24.19 -9.04
C VAL A 253 1.69 23.08 -10.08
N THR A 254 0.65 22.27 -9.92
CA THR A 254 0.31 21.21 -10.87
C THR A 254 -0.40 21.82 -12.08
N LEU A 255 0.37 22.25 -13.09
CA LEU A 255 -0.14 22.82 -14.35
C LEU A 255 -0.97 21.86 -15.21
N THR A 256 -1.06 20.58 -14.83
CA THR A 256 -1.73 19.55 -15.63
C THR A 256 -3.06 19.23 -14.98
N LYS A 257 -4.17 19.47 -15.69
CA LYS A 257 -5.50 19.09 -15.19
C LYS A 257 -5.53 17.57 -14.95
N PRO A 258 -5.91 17.11 -13.75
CA PRO A 258 -5.99 15.67 -13.47
C PRO A 258 -7.07 15.04 -14.34
N VAL A 259 -6.78 13.86 -14.91
CA VAL A 259 -7.74 13.10 -15.72
C VAL A 259 -8.08 11.82 -14.99
N ILE A 260 -9.37 11.61 -14.73
CA ILE A 260 -9.91 10.36 -14.20
C ILE A 260 -10.42 9.53 -15.37
N TYR A 261 -10.02 8.25 -15.42
CA TYR A 261 -10.64 7.26 -16.29
C TYR A 261 -11.62 6.47 -15.44
N ILE A 262 -12.90 6.50 -15.83
CA ILE A 262 -13.99 5.92 -15.06
C ILE A 262 -15.07 5.43 -16.03
N SER A 263 -15.72 4.32 -15.72
CA SER A 263 -16.84 3.83 -16.52
C SER A 263 -18.15 4.53 -16.18
N ILE A 264 -19.10 4.52 -17.12
CA ILE A 264 -20.44 5.08 -16.91
C ILE A 264 -21.13 4.47 -15.68
N GLY A 265 -21.02 3.14 -15.50
CA GLY A 265 -21.57 2.46 -14.33
C GLY A 265 -20.90 2.89 -13.02
N GLU A 266 -19.59 3.12 -13.02
CA GLU A 266 -18.86 3.64 -11.84
C GLU A 266 -19.25 5.07 -11.51
N ILE A 267 -19.52 5.93 -12.50
CA ILE A 267 -20.04 7.29 -12.28
C ILE A 267 -21.39 7.22 -11.56
N ILE A 268 -22.33 6.43 -12.10
CA ILE A 268 -23.69 6.27 -11.52
C ILE A 268 -23.61 5.75 -10.08
N ASN A 269 -22.80 4.71 -9.84
CA ASN A 269 -22.62 4.15 -8.52
C ASN A 269 -22.00 5.15 -7.54
N THR A 270 -21.01 5.92 -7.99
CA THR A 270 -20.34 6.95 -7.17
C THR A 270 -21.32 8.07 -6.81
N HIS A 271 -22.06 8.60 -7.79
CA HIS A 271 -23.07 9.66 -7.59
C HIS A 271 -24.17 9.19 -6.63
N THR A 272 -24.66 7.96 -6.81
CA THR A 272 -25.69 7.38 -5.94
C THR A 272 -25.20 7.32 -4.48
N LEU A 273 -23.99 6.81 -4.25
CA LEU A 273 -23.42 6.73 -2.90
C LEU A 273 -23.17 8.11 -2.27
N LEU A 274 -22.81 9.12 -3.07
CA LEU A 274 -22.62 10.48 -2.59
C LEU A 274 -23.95 11.10 -2.15
N LEU A 275 -25.04 10.93 -2.92
CA LEU A 275 -26.36 11.43 -2.55
C LEU A 275 -26.94 10.68 -1.33
N ASP A 276 -26.86 9.34 -1.31
CA ASP A 276 -27.39 8.51 -0.21
C ASP A 276 -26.74 8.81 1.14
N HIS A 277 -25.51 9.33 1.13
CA HIS A 277 -24.70 9.58 2.32
C HIS A 277 -24.22 11.03 2.45
N GLN A 278 -24.85 11.96 1.72
CA GLN A 278 -24.44 13.36 1.63
C GLN A 278 -24.24 14.02 3.00
N ASP A 279 -25.25 13.95 3.88
CA ASP A 279 -25.19 14.55 5.22
C ASP A 279 -24.22 13.84 6.17
N ALA A 280 -23.84 12.59 5.85
CA ALA A 280 -22.90 11.81 6.67
C ALA A 280 -21.43 12.11 6.30
N ILE A 281 -21.15 12.40 5.02
CA ILE A 281 -19.81 12.74 4.53
C ILE A 281 -19.51 14.24 4.65
N ALA A 282 -20.54 15.08 4.52
CA ALA A 282 -20.49 16.53 4.67
C ALA A 282 -21.61 16.97 5.64
N PRO A 283 -21.35 16.91 6.96
CA PRO A 283 -22.34 17.31 7.97
C PRO A 283 -22.53 18.83 8.05
N GLU A 284 -21.59 19.61 7.52
CA GLU A 284 -21.64 21.06 7.48
C GLU A 284 -22.44 21.53 6.27
N HIS A 285 -23.61 22.14 6.50
CA HIS A 285 -24.49 22.66 5.44
C HIS A 285 -23.83 23.61 4.42
N ASN A 286 -22.70 24.22 4.78
CA ASN A 286 -21.91 25.12 3.94
C ASN A 286 -20.72 24.44 3.25
N ASP A 287 -20.63 23.11 3.30
CA ASP A 287 -19.63 22.33 2.57
C ASP A 287 -19.84 22.52 1.05
N PRO A 288 -18.79 22.84 0.28
CA PRO A 288 -18.88 23.02 -1.17
C PRO A 288 -19.46 21.82 -1.93
N ILE A 289 -19.39 20.60 -1.38
CA ILE A 289 -19.95 19.41 -2.03
C ILE A 289 -21.46 19.49 -2.20
N HIS A 290 -22.17 20.19 -1.31
CA HIS A 290 -23.63 20.34 -1.40
C HIS A 290 -24.03 21.14 -2.64
N GLU A 291 -23.33 22.24 -2.92
CA GLU A 291 -23.55 23.04 -4.12
C GLU A 291 -23.18 22.25 -5.39
N LEU A 292 -22.11 21.45 -5.34
CA LEU A 292 -21.72 20.60 -6.47
C LEU A 292 -22.77 19.53 -6.76
N LEU A 293 -23.33 18.87 -5.74
CA LEU A 293 -24.34 17.83 -5.91
C LEU A 293 -25.71 18.40 -6.34
N ASP A 294 -26.09 19.58 -5.84
CA ASP A 294 -27.32 20.27 -6.24
C ASP A 294 -27.29 20.65 -7.74
N ASP A 295 -26.18 21.20 -8.20
CA ASP A 295 -25.96 21.51 -9.62
C ASP A 295 -25.95 20.25 -10.50
N LEU A 296 -25.42 19.14 -9.99
CA LEU A 296 -25.34 17.88 -10.71
C LEU A 296 -26.71 17.18 -10.79
N GLY A 297 -27.60 17.47 -9.84
CA GLY A 297 -28.98 17.01 -9.82
C GLY A 297 -29.14 15.50 -9.59
N GLU A 298 -30.22 14.96 -10.17
CA GLU A 298 -30.57 13.55 -10.03
C GLU A 298 -29.54 12.62 -10.68
N VAL A 299 -29.43 11.39 -10.15
CA VAL A 299 -28.53 10.37 -10.70
C VAL A 299 -28.91 10.09 -12.17
N PRO A 300 -27.98 10.25 -13.12
CA PRO A 300 -28.27 10.05 -14.53
C PRO A 300 -28.44 8.56 -14.86
N THR A 301 -29.24 8.27 -15.89
CA THR A 301 -29.36 6.92 -16.47
C THR A 301 -28.22 6.65 -17.46
N ILE A 302 -27.92 5.37 -17.72
CA ILE A 302 -26.91 4.97 -18.71
C ILE A 302 -27.27 5.55 -20.09
N GLU A 303 -28.55 5.53 -20.44
CA GLU A 303 -29.08 6.04 -21.69
C GLU A 303 -28.90 7.56 -21.81
N SER A 304 -29.09 8.30 -20.71
CA SER A 304 -28.87 9.77 -20.71
C SER A 304 -27.40 10.17 -20.87
N LEU A 305 -26.46 9.34 -20.41
CA LEU A 305 -25.03 9.63 -20.51
C LEU A 305 -24.43 9.24 -21.86
N ILE A 306 -24.98 8.19 -22.51
CA ILE A 306 -24.46 7.66 -23.78
C ILE A 306 -25.25 8.20 -24.98
N GLY A 307 -26.48 8.68 -24.79
CA GLY A 307 -27.31 9.25 -25.84
C GLY A 307 -27.99 8.23 -26.75
N GLU A 308 -27.98 6.93 -26.40
CA GLU A 308 -28.62 5.86 -27.17
C GLU A 308 -29.91 5.37 -26.48
N SER A 309 -31.05 5.55 -27.15
CA SER A 309 -32.33 4.98 -26.75
C SER A 309 -32.43 3.53 -27.24
N SER A 310 -32.12 2.56 -26.38
CA SER A 310 -32.27 1.13 -26.69
C SER A 310 -33.21 0.46 -25.68
N GLY A 311 -34.30 -0.10 -26.19
CA GLY A 311 -35.41 -0.65 -25.42
C GLY A 311 -35.11 -1.94 -24.65
N ASN A 312 -36.02 -2.22 -23.71
CA ASN A 312 -36.11 -3.37 -22.80
C ASN A 312 -35.07 -3.46 -21.64
N LEU A 313 -35.60 -3.73 -20.45
CA LEU A 313 -34.91 -3.70 -19.15
C LEU A 313 -33.94 -4.87 -18.89
N ASN A 314 -33.88 -5.87 -19.77
CA ASN A 314 -33.13 -7.13 -19.57
C ASN A 314 -32.08 -7.41 -20.68
N ASP A 315 -31.60 -6.39 -21.39
CA ASP A 315 -30.67 -6.58 -22.50
C ASP A 315 -29.21 -6.72 -22.00
N PRO A 316 -28.47 -7.79 -22.36
CA PRO A 316 -27.01 -7.87 -22.13
C PRO A 316 -26.23 -6.67 -22.69
N ASN A 317 -26.83 -5.91 -23.60
CA ASN A 317 -26.27 -4.66 -24.11
C ASN A 317 -26.13 -3.57 -23.03
N LYS A 318 -27.01 -3.50 -22.02
CA LYS A 318 -26.90 -2.51 -20.93
C LYS A 318 -25.67 -2.70 -20.04
N GLU A 319 -25.32 -3.95 -19.78
CA GLU A 319 -24.16 -4.29 -18.97
C GLU A 319 -22.84 -3.98 -19.70
N ALA A 320 -22.84 -4.09 -21.04
CA ALA A 320 -21.74 -3.64 -21.87
C ALA A 320 -21.63 -2.11 -21.89
N LEU A 321 -22.75 -1.40 -22.02
CA LEU A 321 -22.82 0.07 -22.00
C LEU A 321 -22.37 0.66 -20.66
N ALA A 322 -22.70 0.02 -19.53
CA ALA A 322 -22.23 0.43 -18.21
C ALA A 322 -20.70 0.34 -18.06
N LYS A 323 -20.04 -0.57 -18.80
CA LYS A 323 -18.58 -0.77 -18.79
C LYS A 323 -17.84 0.19 -19.73
N THR A 324 -18.54 1.03 -20.49
CA THR A 324 -17.92 2.04 -21.34
C THR A 324 -17.07 3.00 -20.51
N GLU A 325 -15.77 3.05 -20.78
CA GLU A 325 -14.83 3.97 -20.11
C GLU A 325 -14.89 5.36 -20.74
N VAL A 326 -14.94 6.39 -19.88
CA VAL A 326 -14.84 7.79 -20.25
C VAL A 326 -13.67 8.45 -19.51
N SER A 327 -13.08 9.48 -20.13
CA SER A 327 -12.04 10.29 -19.51
C SER A 327 -12.61 11.62 -19.06
N LEU A 328 -12.55 11.90 -17.76
CA LEU A 328 -12.99 13.16 -17.17
C LEU A 328 -11.78 14.01 -16.83
N THR A 329 -11.65 15.17 -17.46
CA THR A 329 -10.63 16.16 -17.10
C THR A 329 -11.19 17.03 -15.99
N LEU A 330 -10.62 16.93 -14.79
CA LEU A 330 -11.10 17.62 -13.62
C LEU A 330 -10.78 19.12 -13.69
N THR A 331 -11.77 19.92 -13.35
CA THR A 331 -11.66 21.37 -13.20
C THR A 331 -12.34 21.75 -11.89
N ASN A 332 -11.70 22.63 -11.11
CA ASN A 332 -12.33 23.17 -9.92
C ASN A 332 -13.39 24.19 -10.33
N LYS A 333 -14.66 23.94 -9.96
CA LYS A 333 -15.78 24.85 -10.25
C LYS A 333 -15.59 26.21 -9.58
N PHE A 334 -14.99 26.23 -8.39
CA PHE A 334 -14.78 27.44 -7.60
C PHE A 334 -13.57 28.25 -8.07
N ASP A 335 -12.76 27.70 -8.99
CA ASP A 335 -11.77 28.46 -9.74
C ASP A 335 -12.48 29.21 -10.87
N VAL A 336 -13.30 30.21 -10.53
CA VAL A 336 -14.07 31.02 -11.49
C VAL A 336 -13.15 31.55 -12.61
N PRO A 337 -13.45 31.34 -13.91
CA PRO A 337 -12.69 31.88 -15.03
C PRO A 337 -13.19 33.29 -15.38
N GLY A 338 -12.38 34.32 -15.11
CA GLY A 338 -12.51 35.63 -15.75
C GLY A 338 -11.50 35.74 -16.88
N ASP A 339 -11.90 36.10 -18.10
CA ASP A 339 -11.01 36.37 -19.26
C ASP A 339 -9.89 35.34 -19.54
N GLU A 340 -10.30 34.23 -20.15
CA GLU A 340 -9.56 32.98 -20.42
C GLU A 340 -8.16 33.07 -21.07
N ASN A 341 -7.71 34.23 -21.54
CA ASN A 341 -6.34 34.39 -22.05
C ASN A 341 -5.45 35.27 -21.17
N ALA A 342 -5.96 36.37 -20.62
CA ALA A 342 -5.15 37.27 -19.79
C ALA A 342 -5.04 36.78 -18.34
N GLU A 343 -6.12 36.20 -17.80
CA GLU A 343 -6.14 35.71 -16.43
C GLU A 343 -5.50 34.33 -16.31
N MET A 344 -5.58 33.49 -17.35
CA MET A 344 -4.84 32.23 -17.42
C MET A 344 -3.33 32.49 -17.50
N ASP A 345 -2.91 33.52 -18.25
CA ASP A 345 -1.53 33.99 -18.26
C ASP A 345 -1.15 34.61 -16.90
N ALA A 346 -2.01 35.43 -16.29
CA ALA A 346 -1.78 36.02 -14.96
C ALA A 346 -1.64 34.94 -13.88
N ARG A 347 -2.53 33.95 -13.82
CA ARG A 347 -2.47 32.81 -12.88
C ARG A 347 -1.24 31.96 -13.13
N THR A 348 -0.92 31.68 -14.38
CA THR A 348 0.29 30.91 -14.72
C THR A 348 1.56 31.66 -14.30
N ILE A 349 1.61 32.98 -14.52
CA ILE A 349 2.70 33.84 -14.06
C ILE A 349 2.73 33.88 -12.53
N LEU A 350 1.58 34.00 -11.85
CA LEU A 350 1.46 34.04 -10.40
C LEU A 350 1.98 32.76 -9.75
N LEU A 351 1.52 31.61 -10.25
CA LEU A 351 1.91 30.29 -9.74
C LEU A 351 3.41 30.02 -9.99
N ASN A 352 3.93 30.35 -11.17
CA ASN A 352 5.36 30.24 -11.45
C ASN A 352 6.19 31.17 -10.55
N THR A 353 5.70 32.40 -10.31
CA THR A 353 6.36 33.38 -9.45
C THR A 353 6.36 32.90 -7.99
N LYS A 354 5.23 32.43 -7.45
CA LYS A 354 5.13 31.83 -6.11
C LYS A 354 6.09 30.65 -5.93
N ARG A 355 6.14 29.74 -6.91
CA ARG A 355 7.07 28.60 -6.88
C ARG A 355 8.53 29.03 -6.79
N LEU A 356 8.94 29.98 -7.63
CA LEU A 356 10.31 30.49 -7.63
C LEU A 356 10.63 31.19 -6.30
N ILE A 357 9.68 31.92 -5.72
CA ILE A 357 9.81 32.56 -4.40
C ILE A 357 10.09 31.50 -3.31
N VAL A 358 9.28 30.44 -3.24
CA VAL A 358 9.49 29.35 -2.27
C VAL A 358 10.86 28.70 -2.43
N ASP A 359 11.29 28.46 -3.67
CA ASP A 359 12.60 27.88 -3.96
C ASP A 359 13.75 28.82 -3.53
N VAL A 360 13.60 30.15 -3.64
CA VAL A 360 14.63 31.13 -3.24
C VAL A 360 14.69 31.32 -1.71
N ILE A 361 13.54 31.47 -1.05
CA ILE A 361 13.47 31.72 0.41
C ILE A 361 14.10 30.57 1.22
N ARG A 362 14.00 29.32 0.72
CA ARG A 362 14.60 28.14 1.39
C ARG A 362 16.12 28.21 1.56
N PHE A 363 16.82 28.89 0.65
CA PHE A 363 18.29 29.00 0.68
C PHE A 363 18.75 30.41 1.06
N GLN A 364 17.88 31.41 0.89
CA GLN A 364 18.16 32.79 1.28
C GLN A 364 17.03 33.36 2.14
N PRO A 365 17.13 33.23 3.47
CA PRO A 365 16.17 33.85 4.38
C PRO A 365 16.33 35.38 4.39
N GLY A 366 15.23 36.09 4.58
CA GLY A 366 15.19 37.54 4.76
C GLY A 366 13.84 37.96 5.34
N GLU A 367 13.72 39.20 5.81
CA GLU A 367 12.50 39.67 6.50
C GLU A 367 11.40 40.03 5.51
N THR A 368 11.77 40.49 4.31
CA THR A 368 10.80 40.82 3.25
C THR A 368 11.23 40.26 1.90
N LEU A 369 10.26 39.97 1.03
CA LEU A 369 10.54 39.44 -0.30
C LEU A 369 11.45 40.39 -1.11
N THR A 370 11.23 41.69 -1.01
CA THR A 370 12.03 42.71 -1.72
C THR A 370 13.50 42.66 -1.30
N GLU A 371 13.77 42.52 0.00
CA GLU A 371 15.13 42.39 0.54
C GLU A 371 15.83 41.12 0.04
N ILE A 372 15.12 40.00 -0.02
CA ILE A 372 15.65 38.72 -0.52
C ILE A 372 15.99 38.82 -2.01
N LEU A 373 15.17 39.53 -2.79
CA LEU A 373 15.40 39.73 -4.22
C LEU A 373 16.55 40.69 -4.52
N GLU A 374 16.79 41.69 -3.66
CA GLU A 374 17.86 42.68 -3.83
C GLU A 374 19.22 42.22 -3.28
N THR A 375 19.22 41.35 -2.27
CA THR A 375 20.46 40.85 -1.67
C THR A 375 21.09 39.76 -2.56
N PRO A 376 22.35 39.90 -3.02
CA PRO A 376 23.00 38.88 -3.86
C PRO A 376 23.20 37.57 -3.11
N ALA A 377 23.01 36.43 -3.79
CA ALA A 377 23.23 35.12 -3.20
C ALA A 377 24.73 34.88 -2.96
N THR A 378 25.09 34.30 -1.81
CA THR A 378 26.47 33.93 -1.52
C THR A 378 26.87 32.64 -2.27
N SER A 379 28.17 32.46 -2.51
CA SER A 379 28.68 31.24 -3.17
C SER A 379 28.31 29.94 -2.43
N GLU A 380 28.11 30.00 -1.12
CA GLU A 380 27.71 28.86 -0.31
C GLU A 380 26.22 28.51 -0.50
N GLN A 381 25.34 29.51 -0.52
CA GLN A 381 23.91 29.34 -0.79
C GLN A 381 23.66 28.81 -2.21
N GLU A 382 24.41 29.30 -3.19
CA GLU A 382 24.35 28.83 -4.58
C GLU A 382 24.77 27.36 -4.70
N ALA A 383 25.85 26.97 -4.00
CA ALA A 383 26.33 25.59 -3.99
C ALA A 383 25.34 24.64 -3.29
N GLU A 384 24.68 25.09 -2.22
CA GLU A 384 23.67 24.30 -1.52
C GLU A 384 22.42 24.08 -2.38
N HIS A 385 21.92 25.15 -3.01
CA HIS A 385 20.83 25.08 -3.97
C HIS A 385 21.16 24.11 -5.12
N GLN A 386 22.35 24.24 -5.72
CA GLN A 386 22.75 23.39 -6.84
C GLN A 386 22.80 21.91 -6.46
N ARG A 387 23.30 21.58 -5.26
CA ARG A 387 23.27 20.20 -4.73
C ARG A 387 21.84 19.71 -4.52
N ALA A 388 20.94 20.55 -4.01
CA ALA A 388 19.54 20.21 -3.82
C ALA A 388 18.82 19.95 -5.15
N MET A 389 19.08 20.77 -6.18
CA MET A 389 18.53 20.60 -7.52
C MET A 389 19.06 19.33 -8.20
N GLN A 390 20.36 19.04 -8.09
CA GLN A 390 20.94 17.80 -8.62
C GLN A 390 20.33 16.56 -7.96
N ARG A 391 20.11 16.57 -6.64
CA ARG A 391 19.44 15.49 -5.92
C ARG A 391 17.99 15.30 -6.39
N ARG A 392 17.25 16.39 -6.63
CA ARG A 392 15.89 16.36 -7.21
C ARG A 392 15.92 15.77 -8.63
N ALA A 393 16.84 16.20 -9.49
CA ALA A 393 16.95 15.72 -10.87
C ALA A 393 17.26 14.21 -10.98
N ILE A 394 18.17 13.69 -10.15
CA ILE A 394 18.50 12.26 -10.10
C ILE A 394 17.29 11.43 -9.64
N ARG A 395 16.45 11.98 -8.76
CA ARG A 395 15.24 11.33 -8.25
C ARG A 395 14.12 11.36 -9.30
N ASP A 396 13.93 12.48 -9.98
CA ASP A 396 12.96 12.62 -11.07
C ASP A 396 13.30 11.70 -12.26
N ALA A 397 14.59 11.46 -12.54
CA ALA A 397 15.03 10.51 -13.56
C ALA A 397 14.64 9.05 -13.27
N LYS A 398 14.41 8.70 -11.99
CA LYS A 398 13.96 7.36 -11.54
C LYS A 398 12.44 7.23 -11.45
N THR A 399 11.70 8.31 -11.77
CA THR A 399 10.24 8.36 -11.66
C THR A 399 9.59 7.87 -12.96
N PRO A 400 8.54 7.01 -12.93
CA PRO A 400 7.87 6.49 -14.13
C PRO A 400 7.31 7.59 -15.03
N ASP A 401 7.30 7.38 -16.35
CA ASP A 401 6.91 8.40 -17.35
C ASP A 401 5.55 9.07 -17.10
N LYS A 402 4.58 8.33 -16.55
CA LYS A 402 3.23 8.84 -16.23
C LYS A 402 3.20 9.82 -15.04
N MET A 403 4.29 9.94 -14.27
CA MET A 403 4.43 10.82 -13.10
C MET A 403 5.55 11.85 -13.27
N LYS A 404 6.11 11.98 -14.49
CA LYS A 404 7.17 12.96 -14.76
C LYS A 404 6.59 14.38 -14.79
N LYS A 405 7.23 15.29 -14.04
CA LYS A 405 6.94 16.72 -14.06
C LYS A 405 7.11 17.31 -15.47
N SER A 406 6.33 18.34 -15.80
CA SER A 406 6.30 18.97 -17.13
C SER A 406 7.67 19.53 -17.55
N LYS A 407 7.87 19.73 -18.87
CA LYS A 407 9.14 20.25 -19.43
C LYS A 407 9.54 21.61 -18.84
N PHE A 408 8.58 22.49 -18.55
CA PHE A 408 8.81 23.81 -17.94
C PHE A 408 9.41 23.73 -16.52
N VAL A 409 9.04 22.72 -15.74
CA VAL A 409 9.58 22.52 -14.37
C VAL A 409 11.05 22.09 -14.41
N LYS A 410 11.47 21.39 -15.47
CA LYS A 410 12.85 20.94 -15.63
C LYS A 410 13.79 22.07 -16.02
N GLU A 411 13.32 23.04 -16.79
CA GLU A 411 14.13 24.22 -17.19
C GLU A 411 14.41 25.13 -15.99
N ASP A 412 13.42 25.35 -15.12
CA ASP A 412 13.61 26.21 -13.94
C ASP A 412 14.47 25.57 -12.83
N ASN A 413 14.58 24.24 -12.80
CA ASN A 413 15.49 23.55 -11.88
C ASN A 413 16.97 23.71 -12.24
N ASN A 414 17.27 24.12 -13.48
CA ASN A 414 18.64 24.34 -13.95
C ASN A 414 19.12 25.79 -13.75
N LEU A 415 18.24 26.69 -13.27
CA LEU A 415 18.56 28.08 -13.03
C LEU A 415 19.29 28.27 -11.70
N THR A 416 20.26 29.17 -11.69
CA THR A 416 20.90 29.72 -10.49
C THR A 416 19.91 30.48 -9.61
N LEU A 417 20.22 30.70 -8.32
CA LEU A 417 19.37 31.53 -7.45
C LEU A 417 19.20 32.93 -8.03
N GLN A 418 20.26 33.50 -8.62
CA GLN A 418 20.21 34.83 -9.23
C GLN A 418 19.25 34.88 -10.42
N GLU A 419 19.30 33.91 -11.33
CA GLU A 419 18.38 33.81 -12.47
C GLU A 419 16.92 33.59 -12.00
N LYS A 420 16.73 32.80 -10.93
CA LYS A 420 15.41 32.63 -10.31
C LYS A 420 14.87 33.97 -9.76
N LYS A 421 15.71 34.78 -9.12
CA LYS A 421 15.32 36.13 -8.63
C LYS A 421 14.95 37.08 -9.75
N GLU A 422 15.70 37.09 -10.84
CA GLU A 422 15.39 37.91 -12.02
C GLU A 422 14.05 37.50 -12.66
N LYS A 423 13.79 36.19 -12.75
CA LYS A 423 12.48 35.68 -13.18
C LYS A 423 11.35 36.07 -12.23
N ILE A 424 11.57 36.04 -10.91
CA ILE A 424 10.59 36.50 -9.91
C ILE A 424 10.30 37.98 -10.13
N GLN A 425 11.32 38.83 -10.28
CA GLN A 425 11.13 40.27 -10.52
C GLN A 425 10.36 40.54 -11.82
N SER A 426 10.65 39.80 -12.89
CA SER A 426 9.90 39.89 -14.15
C SER A 426 8.43 39.45 -13.98
N GLY A 427 8.20 38.38 -13.23
CA GLY A 427 6.86 37.88 -12.90
C GLY A 427 6.06 38.88 -12.07
N LEU A 428 6.64 39.40 -10.98
CA LEU A 428 6.03 40.41 -10.12
C LEU A 428 5.68 41.69 -10.89
N LYS A 429 6.55 42.13 -11.80
CA LYS A 429 6.26 43.29 -12.66
C LYS A 429 5.05 43.06 -13.56
N LYS A 430 4.99 41.91 -14.23
CA LYS A 430 3.83 41.54 -15.07
C LYS A 430 2.54 41.41 -14.26
N LEU A 431 2.61 40.81 -13.07
CA LEU A 431 1.46 40.67 -12.18
C LEU A 431 0.99 42.01 -11.62
N THR A 432 1.90 42.97 -11.42
CA THR A 432 1.57 44.34 -11.04
C THR A 432 0.88 45.07 -12.20
N GLU A 433 1.37 44.92 -13.43
CA GLU A 433 0.75 45.47 -14.65
C GLU A 433 -0.65 44.89 -14.89
N LEU A 434 -0.89 43.63 -14.49
CA LEU A 434 -2.18 42.94 -14.55
C LEU A 434 -3.08 43.20 -13.32
N GLY A 435 -2.63 44.02 -12.36
CA GLY A 435 -3.41 44.38 -11.17
C GLY A 435 -3.60 43.26 -10.14
N THR A 436 -2.86 42.15 -10.26
CA THR A 436 -2.99 40.96 -9.40
C THR A 436 -2.21 41.07 -8.09
N VAL A 437 -1.19 41.95 -8.02
CA VAL A 437 -0.38 42.19 -6.81
C VAL A 437 -0.08 43.69 -6.66
N ASP A 438 -0.14 44.19 -5.42
CA ASP A 438 0.19 45.58 -5.12
C ASP A 438 1.62 45.72 -4.56
N PRO A 439 2.53 46.43 -5.26
CA PRO A 439 3.89 46.68 -4.78
C PRO A 439 3.96 47.56 -3.52
N LYS A 440 2.88 48.31 -3.19
CA LYS A 440 2.85 49.21 -2.02
C LYS A 440 2.98 48.48 -0.69
N ASN A 441 2.57 47.21 -0.61
CA ASN A 441 2.71 46.39 0.59
C ASN A 441 3.95 45.48 0.54
N ARG A 442 4.98 45.82 -0.27
CA ARG A 442 6.19 44.99 -0.44
C ARG A 442 5.90 43.52 -0.79
N TYR A 443 4.79 43.27 -1.49
CA TYR A 443 4.29 41.93 -1.82
C TYR A 443 4.02 41.04 -0.59
N GLN A 444 3.78 41.63 0.58
CA GLN A 444 3.51 40.90 1.83
C GLN A 444 2.23 40.05 1.72
N GLU A 445 1.24 40.50 0.96
CA GLU A 445 0.03 39.70 0.65
C GLU A 445 0.38 38.43 -0.11
N LEU A 446 1.31 38.50 -1.07
CA LEU A 446 1.78 37.33 -1.80
C LEU A 446 2.55 36.36 -0.89
N ILE A 447 3.33 36.89 0.06
CA ILE A 447 4.03 36.08 1.08
C ILE A 447 3.04 35.47 2.06
N ASN A 448 2.01 36.20 2.48
CA ASN A 448 0.97 35.71 3.38
C ASN A 448 0.08 34.65 2.70
N ASP A 449 -0.18 34.80 1.40
CA ASP A 449 -0.83 33.80 0.55
C ASP A 449 0.06 32.60 0.22
N ILE A 450 1.37 32.73 0.42
CA ILE A 450 2.26 31.58 0.46
C ILE A 450 2.17 30.99 1.88
N ALA A 451 2.30 31.76 2.96
CA ALA A 451 2.33 31.21 4.33
C ALA A 451 1.00 30.63 4.87
N ARG A 452 -0.12 30.83 4.17
CA ARG A 452 -1.43 30.19 4.43
C ARG A 452 -1.59 28.94 3.58
#